data_AF-A0A1G0JN38-F1
#
_entry.id   AF-A0A1G0JN38-F1
#
_cell.length_a   1.000
_cell.length_b   1.000
_cell.length_c   1.000
_cell.angle_alpha   90.00
_cell.angle_beta   90.00
_cell.angle_gamma   90.00
#
_symmetry.space_group_name_H-M   'P 1'
#
loop_
_entity.id
_entity.type
_entity.pdbx_description
1 polymer ?
#
loop_
_entity_poly.entity_id
_entity_poly.type
_entity_poly.pdbx_seq_one_letter_code
_entity_poly.pdbx_strand_id
1 'polypeptide(L)'
;MSIAAVNTASAHLATDRRFRLRKLIERVAVGGMVCCTAVTVSLLWIILGYVVYRGGKAVNWELLTALPTPPGDPGGGIANALVGSLIIVALGALMAVPISLGAAIFVNEFPSPRLGKSVRFLAEVLTGVPSIVVGLFAYALIVQPTGSFSGFSGSVAYAFIMVPIVMISTHEALRRVPSHLREASLALGIPVWRTILWVVLPIASRALLTGILLAVARALGEAAPMLFTAFGNPFWNLDPSKPMATVPHLIYTYATGPYTDWHDKAWAASFVLLIVVLITSMLTRAALRSKADE
;
A
#
# COMPACT_ATOMS: atom_id res chain seq x y z
N MET A 1 5.90 71.10 -20.67
CA MET A 1 6.19 69.77 -20.08
C MET A 1 5.27 68.77 -20.77
N SER A 2 5.81 67.94 -21.68
CA SER A 2 5.02 67.19 -22.68
C SER A 2 4.19 66.07 -22.03
N ILE A 3 2.92 65.96 -22.43
CA ILE A 3 1.95 64.92 -22.03
C ILE A 3 2.52 63.50 -22.22
N ALA A 4 3.45 63.31 -23.16
CA ALA A 4 4.15 62.05 -23.38
C ALA A 4 5.01 61.59 -22.19
N ALA A 5 5.67 62.52 -21.48
CA ALA A 5 6.54 62.18 -20.34
C ALA A 5 5.74 61.80 -19.08
N VAL A 6 4.54 62.36 -18.92
CA VAL A 6 3.62 61.99 -17.84
C VAL A 6 3.01 60.61 -18.09
N ASN A 7 2.71 60.27 -19.36
CA ASN A 7 2.21 58.95 -19.74
C ASN A 7 3.25 57.82 -19.60
N THR A 8 4.54 58.10 -19.81
CA THR A 8 5.60 57.10 -19.61
C THR A 8 5.87 56.84 -18.12
N ALA A 9 5.87 57.88 -17.28
CA ALA A 9 6.07 57.73 -15.84
C ALA A 9 4.91 56.97 -15.16
N SER A 10 3.66 57.25 -15.56
CA SER A 10 2.49 56.53 -15.05
C SER A 10 2.45 55.06 -15.51
N ALA A 11 2.91 54.77 -16.74
CA ALA A 11 3.06 53.40 -17.23
C ALA A 11 4.13 52.60 -16.49
N HIS A 12 5.29 53.20 -16.16
CA HIS A 12 6.34 52.56 -15.37
C HIS A 12 5.87 52.24 -13.93
N LEU A 13 5.19 53.19 -13.27
CA LEU A 13 4.64 52.99 -11.92
C LEU A 13 3.55 51.91 -11.87
N ALA A 14 2.70 51.83 -12.91
CA ALA A 14 1.69 50.78 -13.03
C ALA A 14 2.32 49.39 -13.22
N THR A 15 3.44 49.31 -13.94
CA THR A 15 4.19 48.07 -14.17
C THR A 15 4.87 47.58 -12.89
N ASP A 16 5.48 48.47 -12.10
CA ASP A 16 6.08 48.16 -10.80
C ASP A 16 5.05 47.74 -9.74
N ARG A 17 3.84 48.31 -9.77
CA ARG A 17 2.76 47.91 -8.86
C ARG A 17 2.22 46.52 -9.20
N ARG A 18 2.03 46.22 -10.49
CA ARG A 18 1.61 44.88 -10.96
C ARG A 18 2.67 43.82 -10.67
N PHE A 19 3.96 44.16 -10.81
CA PHE A 19 5.07 43.26 -10.46
C PHE A 19 5.16 42.99 -8.96
N ARG A 20 5.02 44.02 -8.11
CA ARG A 20 4.97 43.87 -6.64
C ARG A 20 3.77 43.05 -6.19
N LEU A 21 2.60 43.25 -6.80
CA LEU A 21 1.39 42.46 -6.51
C LEU A 21 1.57 40.99 -6.92
N ARG A 22 2.16 40.71 -8.09
CA ARG A 22 2.49 39.35 -8.53
C ARG A 22 3.46 38.66 -7.56
N LYS A 23 4.53 39.35 -7.14
CA LYS A 23 5.48 38.82 -6.15
C LYS A 23 4.86 38.58 -4.78
N LEU A 24 3.92 39.43 -4.35
CA LEU A 24 3.18 39.22 -3.11
C LEU A 24 2.27 38.00 -3.20
N ILE A 25 1.48 37.89 -4.27
CA ILE A 25 0.60 36.74 -4.54
C ILE A 25 1.42 35.45 -4.59
N GLU A 26 2.56 35.47 -5.27
CA GLU A 26 3.50 34.33 -5.35
C GLU A 26 4.03 33.94 -3.96
N ARG A 27 4.50 34.90 -3.16
CA ARG A 27 4.97 34.61 -1.79
C ARG A 27 3.87 34.08 -0.88
N VAL A 28 2.65 34.62 -0.99
CA VAL A 28 1.49 34.15 -0.22
C VAL A 28 1.10 32.75 -0.67
N ALA A 29 1.07 32.47 -1.98
CA ALA A 29 0.76 31.16 -2.52
C ALA A 29 1.81 30.11 -2.11
N VAL A 30 3.10 30.44 -2.22
CA VAL A 30 4.19 29.56 -1.77
C VAL A 30 4.17 29.37 -0.26
N GLY A 31 3.96 30.44 0.52
CA GLY A 31 3.80 30.35 1.97
C GLY A 31 2.63 29.46 2.39
N GLY A 32 1.50 29.57 1.68
CA GLY A 32 0.34 28.70 1.85
C GLY A 32 0.66 27.23 1.55
N MET A 33 1.31 26.95 0.42
CA MET A 33 1.73 25.58 0.05
C MET A 33 2.68 24.98 1.10
N VAL A 34 3.67 25.75 1.56
CA VAL A 34 4.61 25.31 2.61
C VAL A 34 3.88 25.04 3.92
N CYS A 35 2.92 25.89 4.31
CA CYS A 35 2.11 25.68 5.51
C CYS A 35 1.29 24.39 5.41
N CYS A 36 0.61 24.16 4.28
CA CYS A 36 -0.13 22.91 4.06
C CYS A 36 0.78 21.68 4.15
N THR A 37 1.94 21.70 3.50
CA THR A 37 2.92 20.60 3.59
C THR A 37 3.42 20.42 5.03
N ALA A 38 3.72 21.51 5.74
CA ALA A 38 4.18 21.46 7.12
C ALA A 38 3.13 20.83 8.05
N VAL A 39 1.84 21.18 7.89
CA VAL A 39 0.74 20.57 8.66
C VAL A 39 0.66 19.07 8.39
N THR A 40 0.66 18.65 7.13
CA THR A 40 0.59 17.22 6.77
C THR A 40 1.78 16.43 7.32
N VAL A 41 3.00 16.94 7.16
CA VAL A 41 4.22 16.29 7.66
C VAL A 41 4.23 16.26 9.19
N SER A 42 3.79 17.33 9.86
CA SER A 42 3.73 17.38 11.32
C SER A 42 2.73 16.37 11.88
N LEU A 43 1.55 16.23 11.27
CA LEU A 43 0.56 15.22 11.68
C LEU A 43 1.12 13.79 11.56
N LEU A 44 1.83 13.49 10.47
CA LEU A 44 2.50 12.21 10.30
C LEU A 44 3.50 11.95 11.44
N TRP A 45 4.38 12.92 11.74
CA TRP A 45 5.36 12.78 12.83
C TRP A 45 4.72 12.66 14.20
N ILE A 46 3.60 13.35 14.47
CA ILE A 46 2.85 13.22 15.72
C ILE A 46 2.31 11.80 15.86
N ILE A 47 1.67 11.26 14.83
CA ILE A 47 1.09 9.90 14.87
C ILE A 47 2.21 8.86 15.06
N LEU A 48 3.27 8.93 14.26
CA LEU A 48 4.41 8.01 14.36
C LEU A 48 5.08 8.12 15.74
N GLY A 49 5.35 9.35 16.20
CA GLY A 49 5.95 9.60 17.51
C GLY A 49 5.10 9.08 18.66
N TYR A 50 3.77 9.21 18.57
CA TYR A 50 2.86 8.71 19.60
C TYR A 50 2.84 7.17 19.66
N VAL A 51 2.81 6.50 18.50
CA VAL A 51 2.89 5.03 18.43
C VAL A 51 4.23 4.53 18.96
N VAL A 52 5.34 5.20 18.62
CA VAL A 52 6.68 4.85 19.14
C VAL A 52 6.76 5.05 20.65
N TYR A 53 6.22 6.17 21.17
CA TYR A 53 6.27 6.48 22.60
C TYR A 53 5.42 5.54 23.46
N ARG A 54 4.18 5.25 23.02
CA ARG A 54 3.26 4.34 23.73
C ARG A 54 3.64 2.88 23.52
N GLY A 55 3.85 2.49 22.27
CA GLY A 55 4.11 1.09 21.90
C GLY A 55 5.51 0.63 22.30
N GLY A 56 6.54 1.46 22.16
CA GLY A 56 7.91 1.09 22.51
C GLY A 56 8.10 0.72 23.99
N LYS A 57 7.29 1.29 24.90
CA LYS A 57 7.31 0.94 26.33
C LYS A 57 6.60 -0.37 26.65
N ALA A 58 5.67 -0.80 25.79
CA ALA A 58 4.80 -1.94 26.00
C ALA A 58 5.27 -3.21 25.26
N VAL A 59 6.36 -3.13 24.48
CA VAL A 59 6.94 -4.28 23.80
C VAL A 59 7.82 -5.07 24.77
N ASN A 60 7.46 -6.33 24.98
CA ASN A 60 8.28 -7.30 25.68
C ASN A 60 8.38 -8.60 24.87
N TRP A 61 9.28 -9.50 25.26
CA TRP A 61 9.48 -10.78 24.56
C TRP A 61 8.21 -11.65 24.60
N GLU A 62 7.53 -11.65 25.76
CA GLU A 62 6.30 -12.39 25.96
C GLU A 62 5.20 -11.99 24.97
N LEU A 63 5.06 -10.69 24.67
CA LEU A 63 4.10 -10.19 23.69
C LEU A 63 4.32 -10.79 22.31
N LEU A 64 5.59 -11.00 21.91
CA LEU A 64 5.91 -11.50 20.58
C LEU A 64 5.75 -13.02 20.45
N THR A 65 5.92 -13.76 21.55
CA THR A 65 5.94 -15.24 21.52
C THR A 65 4.72 -15.90 22.11
N ALA A 66 4.00 -15.24 23.02
CA ALA A 66 2.86 -15.83 23.71
C ALA A 66 1.55 -15.71 22.93
N LEU A 67 0.60 -16.55 23.30
CA LEU A 67 -0.78 -16.49 22.86
C LEU A 67 -1.55 -15.38 23.60
N PRO A 68 -2.62 -14.85 23.01
CA PRO A 68 -3.59 -14.02 23.70
C PRO A 68 -4.13 -14.71 24.97
N THR A 69 -4.15 -13.98 26.08
CA THR A 69 -4.83 -14.41 27.30
C THR A 69 -6.28 -13.94 27.33
N PRO A 70 -7.17 -14.62 28.08
CA PRO A 70 -8.51 -14.14 28.36
C PRO A 70 -8.51 -12.74 29.01
N PRO A 71 -9.59 -11.96 28.87
CA PRO A 71 -9.71 -10.67 29.53
C PRO A 71 -9.60 -10.82 31.06
N GLY A 72 -8.77 -9.97 31.69
CA GLY A 72 -8.54 -9.98 33.14
C GLY A 72 -7.35 -10.82 33.60
N ASP A 73 -6.79 -11.69 32.74
CA ASP A 73 -5.58 -12.43 33.04
C ASP A 73 -4.32 -11.63 32.60
N PRO A 74 -3.35 -11.41 33.51
CA PRO A 74 -2.12 -10.71 33.19
C PRO A 74 -1.27 -11.51 32.19
N GLY A 75 -0.45 -10.80 31.40
CA GLY A 75 0.46 -11.40 30.41
C GLY A 75 -0.20 -11.61 29.04
N GLY A 76 0.36 -12.50 28.23
CA GLY A 76 -0.16 -12.86 26.90
C GLY A 76 0.38 -12.02 25.75
N GLY A 77 0.29 -12.56 24.53
CA GLY A 77 0.92 -12.02 23.34
C GLY A 77 0.09 -12.02 22.07
N ILE A 78 0.73 -11.64 20.97
CA ILE A 78 0.14 -11.45 19.63
C ILE A 78 0.76 -12.39 18.59
N ALA A 79 1.47 -13.43 19.05
CA ALA A 79 2.25 -14.31 18.18
C ALA A 79 1.38 -14.97 17.09
N ASN A 80 0.13 -15.32 17.43
CA ASN A 80 -0.83 -15.95 16.53
C ASN A 80 -1.27 -14.98 15.43
N ALA A 81 -1.42 -13.71 15.78
CA ALA A 81 -1.79 -12.65 14.85
C ALA A 81 -0.65 -12.31 13.89
N LEU A 82 0.61 -12.36 14.35
CA LEU A 82 1.79 -12.16 13.50
C LEU A 82 1.89 -13.28 12.43
N VAL A 83 1.80 -14.53 12.87
CA VAL A 83 1.86 -15.69 11.98
C VAL A 83 0.64 -15.74 11.05
N GLY A 84 -0.56 -15.49 11.58
CA GLY A 84 -1.78 -15.45 10.79
C GLY A 84 -1.78 -14.34 9.74
N SER A 85 -1.32 -13.13 10.09
CA SER A 85 -1.10 -12.05 9.12
C SER A 85 -0.15 -12.46 8.01
N LEU A 86 0.98 -13.10 8.34
CA LEU A 86 1.95 -13.53 7.34
C LEU A 86 1.36 -14.56 6.36
N ILE A 87 0.67 -15.57 6.88
CA ILE A 87 0.04 -16.63 6.07
C ILE A 87 -1.02 -16.04 5.14
N ILE A 88 -1.92 -15.21 5.67
CA ILE A 88 -3.02 -14.62 4.89
C ILE A 88 -2.47 -13.69 3.79
N VAL A 89 -1.47 -12.86 4.11
CA VAL A 89 -0.84 -11.96 3.14
C VAL A 89 -0.05 -12.73 2.10
N ALA A 90 0.67 -13.79 2.48
CA ALA A 90 1.42 -14.63 1.54
C ALA A 90 0.47 -15.33 0.55
N LEU A 91 -0.63 -15.90 1.03
CA LEU A 91 -1.66 -16.52 0.18
C LEU A 91 -2.35 -15.47 -0.72
N GLY A 92 -2.70 -14.31 -0.18
CA GLY A 92 -3.27 -13.21 -0.95
C GLY A 92 -2.33 -12.73 -2.05
N ALA A 93 -1.04 -12.58 -1.76
CA ALA A 93 -0.01 -12.22 -2.74
C ALA A 93 0.19 -13.32 -3.80
N LEU A 94 0.18 -14.60 -3.40
CA LEU A 94 0.28 -15.74 -4.31
C LEU A 94 -0.86 -15.75 -5.33
N MET A 95 -2.05 -15.30 -4.95
CA MET A 95 -3.19 -15.16 -5.87
C MET A 95 -3.10 -13.87 -6.69
N ALA A 96 -2.83 -12.73 -6.05
CA ALA A 96 -2.87 -11.42 -6.69
C ALA A 96 -1.75 -11.19 -7.69
N VAL A 97 -0.53 -11.61 -7.38
CA VAL A 97 0.66 -11.30 -8.19
C VAL A 97 0.56 -11.93 -9.59
N PRO A 98 0.27 -13.23 -9.77
CA PRO A 98 0.14 -13.82 -11.10
C PRO A 98 -0.99 -13.19 -11.93
N ILE A 99 -2.15 -12.95 -11.31
CA ILE A 99 -3.32 -12.33 -11.97
C ILE A 99 -2.95 -10.93 -12.47
N SER A 100 -2.31 -10.14 -11.60
CA SER A 100 -1.93 -8.76 -11.90
C SER A 100 -0.85 -8.67 -12.96
N LEU A 101 0.17 -9.54 -12.88
CA LEU A 101 1.25 -9.62 -13.83
C LEU A 101 0.74 -10.01 -15.21
N GLY A 102 -0.13 -11.04 -15.28
CA GLY A 102 -0.77 -11.46 -16.52
C GLY A 102 -1.61 -10.35 -17.15
N ALA A 103 -2.45 -9.67 -16.35
CA ALA A 103 -3.25 -8.54 -16.82
C ALA A 103 -2.38 -7.38 -17.33
N ALA A 104 -1.32 -7.01 -16.60
CA ALA A 104 -0.42 -5.93 -16.99
C ALA A 104 0.39 -6.26 -18.26
N ILE A 105 0.89 -7.50 -18.39
CA ILE A 105 1.56 -7.98 -19.61
C ILE A 105 0.59 -7.95 -20.78
N PHE A 106 -0.64 -8.45 -20.61
CA PHE A 106 -1.65 -8.46 -21.66
C PHE A 106 -1.92 -7.04 -22.20
N VAL A 107 -2.18 -6.09 -21.30
CA VAL A 107 -2.46 -4.70 -21.67
C VAL A 107 -1.27 -4.01 -22.34
N ASN A 108 -0.04 -4.34 -21.93
CA ASN A 108 1.17 -3.68 -22.46
C ASN A 108 1.66 -4.28 -23.78
N GLU A 109 1.60 -5.60 -23.94
CA GLU A 109 2.21 -6.28 -25.09
C GLU A 109 1.20 -6.63 -26.20
N PHE A 110 -0.09 -6.78 -25.86
CA PHE A 110 -1.16 -7.07 -26.82
C PHE A 110 -2.12 -5.89 -26.89
N PRO A 111 -1.73 -4.78 -27.54
CA PRO A 111 -2.48 -3.53 -27.52
C PRO A 111 -3.81 -3.68 -28.27
N SER A 112 -4.87 -4.00 -27.55
CA SER A 112 -6.24 -3.67 -27.96
C SER A 112 -6.59 -2.32 -27.33
N PRO A 113 -6.76 -1.24 -28.12
CA PRO A 113 -6.94 0.11 -27.57
C PRO A 113 -8.23 0.25 -26.75
N ARG A 114 -9.22 -0.62 -26.96
CA ARG A 114 -10.44 -0.66 -26.15
C ARG A 114 -10.26 -1.51 -24.90
N LEU A 115 -9.78 -2.75 -25.04
CA LEU A 115 -9.63 -3.65 -23.88
C LEU A 115 -8.59 -3.13 -22.89
N GLY A 116 -7.46 -2.60 -23.38
CA GLY A 116 -6.43 -2.03 -22.52
C GLY A 116 -6.93 -0.83 -21.71
N LYS A 117 -7.70 0.07 -22.34
CA LYS A 117 -8.34 1.19 -21.63
C LYS A 117 -9.37 0.71 -20.61
N SER A 118 -10.20 -0.28 -20.96
CA SER A 118 -11.21 -0.82 -20.05
C SER A 118 -10.59 -1.52 -18.84
N VAL A 119 -9.59 -2.38 -19.03
CA VAL A 119 -8.90 -3.07 -17.93
C VAL A 119 -8.25 -2.06 -16.98
N ARG A 120 -7.57 -1.04 -17.53
CA ARG A 120 -6.97 0.03 -16.74
C ARG A 120 -8.02 0.83 -15.96
N PHE A 121 -9.09 1.25 -16.62
CA PHE A 121 -10.18 1.96 -15.97
C PHE A 121 -10.80 1.14 -14.84
N LEU A 122 -11.04 -0.16 -15.05
CA LEU A 122 -11.54 -1.05 -14.01
C LEU A 122 -10.58 -1.18 -12.83
N ALA A 123 -9.27 -1.29 -13.07
CA ALA A 123 -8.28 -1.33 -12.00
C ALA A 123 -8.20 -0.02 -11.20
N GLU A 124 -8.31 1.13 -11.88
CA GLU A 124 -8.38 2.45 -11.24
C GLU A 124 -9.66 2.59 -10.41
N VAL A 125 -10.81 2.13 -10.91
CA VAL A 125 -12.08 2.09 -10.16
C VAL A 125 -11.98 1.18 -8.95
N LEU A 126 -11.39 -0.01 -9.08
CA LEU A 126 -11.19 -0.94 -7.96
C LEU A 126 -10.32 -0.34 -6.85
N THR A 127 -9.35 0.50 -7.20
CA THR A 127 -8.52 1.22 -6.20
C THR A 127 -9.35 2.25 -5.41
N GLY A 128 -10.43 2.77 -6.00
CA GLY A 128 -11.36 3.68 -5.34
C GLY A 128 -12.41 3.00 -4.45
N VAL A 129 -12.53 1.66 -4.50
CA VAL A 129 -13.50 0.93 -3.68
C VAL A 129 -13.05 0.93 -2.22
N PRO A 130 -13.91 1.32 -1.26
CA PRO A 130 -13.58 1.25 0.16
C PRO A 130 -13.23 -0.19 0.59
N SER A 131 -12.18 -0.37 1.40
CA SER A 131 -11.70 -1.72 1.76
C SER A 131 -12.74 -2.55 2.54
N ILE A 132 -13.65 -1.89 3.26
CA ILE A 132 -14.79 -2.53 3.93
C ILE A 132 -15.74 -3.23 2.94
N VAL A 133 -15.93 -2.64 1.75
CA VAL A 133 -16.79 -3.18 0.69
C VAL A 133 -16.14 -4.42 0.07
N VAL A 134 -14.81 -4.38 -0.12
CA VAL A 134 -14.05 -5.56 -0.57
C VAL A 134 -14.15 -6.71 0.44
N GLY A 135 -14.11 -6.38 1.74
CA GLY A 135 -14.36 -7.35 2.81
C GLY A 135 -15.73 -8.01 2.73
N LEU A 136 -16.77 -7.20 2.57
CA LEU A 136 -18.15 -7.70 2.44
C LEU A 136 -18.35 -8.54 1.17
N PHE A 137 -17.69 -8.16 0.08
CA PHE A 137 -17.69 -8.94 -1.16
C PHE A 137 -17.03 -10.32 -0.97
N ALA A 138 -15.87 -10.37 -0.32
CA ALA A 138 -15.22 -11.64 0.01
C ALA A 138 -16.04 -12.49 0.99
N TYR A 139 -16.73 -11.87 1.94
CA TYR A 139 -17.70 -12.55 2.82
C TYR A 139 -18.82 -13.21 2.01
N ALA A 140 -19.46 -12.47 1.10
CA ALA A 140 -20.53 -13.00 0.27
C ALA A 140 -20.06 -14.13 -0.68
N LEU A 141 -18.83 -14.06 -1.17
CA LEU A 141 -18.26 -15.08 -2.06
C LEU A 141 -17.83 -16.37 -1.36
N ILE A 142 -17.23 -16.26 -0.17
CA ILE A 142 -16.57 -17.40 0.50
C ILE A 142 -17.29 -17.76 1.78
N VAL A 143 -17.41 -16.82 2.72
CA VAL A 143 -17.89 -17.08 4.08
C VAL A 143 -19.38 -17.44 4.10
N GLN A 144 -20.21 -16.75 3.33
CA GLN A 144 -21.65 -17.01 3.30
C GLN A 144 -21.97 -18.40 2.70
N PRO A 145 -21.32 -18.86 1.61
CA PRO A 145 -21.50 -20.22 1.11
C PRO A 145 -20.88 -21.31 1.99
N THR A 146 -19.71 -21.08 2.60
CA THR A 146 -19.05 -22.08 3.46
C THR A 146 -19.58 -22.11 4.89
N GLY A 147 -20.36 -21.10 5.29
CA GLY A 147 -20.90 -20.94 6.64
C GLY A 147 -19.84 -20.70 7.73
N SER A 148 -18.59 -20.41 7.34
CA SER A 148 -17.47 -20.28 8.29
C SER A 148 -16.43 -19.25 7.85
N PHE A 149 -15.93 -18.50 8.84
CA PHE A 149 -14.79 -17.59 8.68
C PHE A 149 -13.50 -18.38 8.49
N SER A 150 -12.60 -17.88 7.65
CA SER A 150 -11.35 -18.59 7.33
C SER A 150 -10.22 -17.64 6.94
N GLY A 151 -8.98 -18.02 7.25
CA GLY A 151 -7.81 -17.31 6.72
C GLY A 151 -7.79 -17.26 5.19
N PHE A 152 -8.34 -18.28 4.52
CA PHE A 152 -8.51 -18.32 3.07
C PHE A 152 -9.45 -17.21 2.58
N SER A 153 -10.60 -17.02 3.22
CA SER A 153 -11.50 -15.91 2.88
C SER A 153 -10.83 -14.53 3.04
N GLY A 154 -9.98 -14.37 4.08
CA GLY A 154 -9.18 -13.16 4.26
C GLY A 154 -8.12 -12.99 3.17
N SER A 155 -7.52 -14.09 2.73
CA SER A 155 -6.50 -14.09 1.66
C SER A 155 -7.12 -13.66 0.33
N VAL A 156 -8.35 -14.11 0.04
CA VAL A 156 -9.12 -13.66 -1.13
C VAL A 156 -9.42 -12.16 -1.05
N ALA A 157 -9.86 -11.66 0.11
CA ALA A 157 -10.09 -10.22 0.29
C ALA A 157 -8.82 -9.39 0.06
N TYR A 158 -7.68 -9.82 0.62
CA TYR A 158 -6.39 -9.18 0.35
C TYR A 158 -5.96 -9.30 -1.09
N ALA A 159 -6.25 -10.41 -1.78
CA ALA A 159 -5.97 -10.53 -3.20
C ALA A 159 -6.70 -9.44 -4.01
N PHE A 160 -7.99 -9.21 -3.75
CA PHE A 160 -8.75 -8.13 -4.40
C PHE A 160 -8.17 -6.74 -4.16
N ILE A 161 -7.65 -6.47 -2.96
CA ILE A 161 -7.00 -5.19 -2.64
C ILE A 161 -5.65 -5.06 -3.35
N MET A 162 -4.87 -6.14 -3.40
CA MET A 162 -3.53 -6.13 -4.00
C MET A 162 -3.56 -6.07 -5.54
N VAL A 163 -4.54 -6.71 -6.18
CA VAL A 163 -4.62 -6.83 -7.64
C VAL A 163 -4.47 -5.48 -8.38
N PRO A 164 -5.28 -4.45 -8.10
CA PRO A 164 -5.17 -3.19 -8.84
C PRO A 164 -3.84 -2.47 -8.56
N ILE A 165 -3.30 -2.58 -7.34
CA ILE A 165 -2.02 -1.96 -6.95
C ILE A 165 -0.86 -2.59 -7.73
N VAL A 166 -0.80 -3.93 -7.77
CA VAL A 166 0.25 -4.66 -8.48
C VAL A 166 0.09 -4.50 -9.99
N MET A 167 -1.13 -4.51 -10.51
CA MET A 167 -1.38 -4.36 -11.95
C MET A 167 -0.95 -2.98 -12.46
N ILE A 168 -1.31 -1.89 -11.78
CA ILE A 168 -0.95 -0.53 -12.18
C ILE A 168 0.57 -0.32 -12.11
N SER A 169 1.19 -0.74 -11.01
CA SER A 169 2.65 -0.63 -10.86
C SER A 169 3.42 -1.44 -11.89
N THR A 170 2.96 -2.66 -12.20
CA THR A 170 3.55 -3.51 -13.24
C THR A 170 3.35 -2.89 -14.63
N HIS A 171 2.18 -2.35 -14.93
CA HIS A 171 1.91 -1.69 -16.21
C HIS A 171 2.86 -0.52 -16.46
N GLU A 172 3.00 0.38 -15.47
CA GLU A 172 3.92 1.52 -15.56
C GLU A 172 5.39 1.06 -15.66
N ALA A 173 5.75 -0.05 -15.03
CA ALA A 173 7.09 -0.64 -15.15
C ALA A 173 7.37 -1.16 -16.57
N LEU A 174 6.45 -1.93 -17.15
CA LEU A 174 6.61 -2.52 -18.49
C LEU A 174 6.68 -1.44 -19.58
N ARG A 175 5.91 -0.36 -19.43
CA ARG A 175 5.89 0.77 -20.37
C ARG A 175 7.20 1.56 -20.41
N ARG A 176 8.00 1.53 -19.33
CA ARG A 176 9.31 2.18 -19.27
C ARG A 176 10.41 1.42 -20.00
N VAL A 177 10.20 0.15 -20.31
CA VAL A 177 11.18 -0.63 -21.08
C VAL A 177 11.23 -0.09 -22.51
N PRO A 178 12.41 0.29 -23.05
CA PRO A 178 12.53 0.80 -24.40
C PRO A 178 12.02 -0.18 -25.47
N SER A 179 11.36 0.32 -26.53
CA SER A 179 10.81 -0.53 -27.60
C SER A 179 11.88 -1.23 -28.43
N HIS A 180 13.02 -0.57 -28.67
CA HIS A 180 14.12 -1.12 -29.48
C HIS A 180 14.67 -2.46 -28.95
N LEU A 181 14.60 -2.70 -27.63
CA LEU A 181 15.02 -3.99 -27.04
C LEU A 181 14.07 -5.12 -27.42
N ARG A 182 12.77 -4.81 -27.55
CA ARG A 182 11.76 -5.77 -28.02
C ARG A 182 11.98 -6.06 -29.50
N GLU A 183 12.16 -5.02 -30.30
CA GLU A 183 12.40 -5.11 -31.74
C GLU A 183 13.68 -5.89 -32.06
N ALA A 184 14.77 -5.65 -31.33
CA ALA A 184 16.03 -6.39 -31.47
C ALA A 184 15.88 -7.89 -31.15
N SER A 185 15.15 -8.23 -30.07
CA SER A 185 14.87 -9.63 -29.72
C SER A 185 14.05 -10.33 -30.81
N LEU A 186 13.02 -9.67 -31.33
CA LEU A 186 12.18 -10.20 -32.41
C LEU A 186 12.97 -10.36 -33.72
N ALA A 187 13.90 -9.44 -34.02
CA ALA A 187 14.78 -9.53 -35.20
C ALA A 187 15.72 -10.74 -35.17
N LEU A 188 16.06 -11.25 -33.98
CA LEU A 188 16.81 -12.50 -33.79
C LEU A 188 15.95 -13.76 -33.96
N GLY A 189 14.68 -13.63 -34.34
CA GLY A 189 13.75 -14.75 -34.50
C GLY A 189 13.20 -15.31 -33.18
N ILE A 190 13.36 -14.58 -32.07
CA ILE A 190 12.87 -15.00 -30.76
C ILE A 190 11.35 -14.76 -30.69
N PRO A 191 10.53 -15.75 -30.29
CA PRO A 191 9.08 -15.56 -30.18
C PRO A 191 8.70 -14.56 -29.08
N VAL A 192 7.58 -13.85 -29.27
CA VAL A 192 7.09 -12.78 -28.37
C VAL A 192 7.07 -13.20 -26.90
N TRP A 193 6.56 -14.40 -26.57
CA TRP A 193 6.50 -14.88 -25.19
C TRP A 193 7.89 -15.03 -24.55
N ARG A 194 8.92 -15.41 -25.31
CA ARG A 194 10.30 -15.45 -24.82
C ARG A 194 10.85 -14.05 -24.64
N THR A 195 10.58 -13.14 -25.58
CA THR A 195 10.96 -11.72 -25.44
C THR A 195 10.37 -11.11 -24.17
N ILE A 196 9.09 -11.38 -23.86
CA ILE A 196 8.47 -10.90 -22.62
C ILE A 196 9.19 -11.48 -21.39
N LEU A 197 9.32 -12.81 -21.31
CA LEU A 197 9.83 -13.48 -20.12
C LEU A 197 11.32 -13.25 -19.87
N TRP A 198 12.13 -13.14 -20.93
CA TRP A 198 13.59 -13.12 -20.84
C TRP A 198 14.22 -11.75 -21.10
N VAL A 199 13.49 -10.81 -21.72
CA VAL A 199 13.99 -9.45 -21.98
C VAL A 199 13.19 -8.44 -21.19
N VAL A 200 11.87 -8.38 -21.38
CA VAL A 200 11.05 -7.32 -20.80
C VAL A 200 10.90 -7.47 -19.28
N LEU A 201 10.54 -8.65 -18.78
CA LEU A 201 10.34 -8.88 -17.35
C LEU A 201 11.61 -8.70 -16.52
N PRO A 202 12.80 -9.18 -16.94
CA PRO A 202 14.04 -8.95 -16.19
C PRO A 202 14.41 -7.47 -16.10
N ILE A 203 14.20 -6.69 -17.16
CA ILE A 203 14.46 -5.24 -17.16
C ILE A 203 13.48 -4.52 -16.22
N ALA A 204 12.20 -4.90 -16.25
CA ALA A 204 11.17 -4.28 -15.42
C ALA A 204 11.15 -4.82 -13.96
N SER A 205 11.85 -5.92 -13.67
CA SER A 205 11.78 -6.68 -12.42
C SER A 205 11.93 -5.84 -11.16
N ARG A 206 12.78 -4.82 -11.19
CA ARG A 206 13.01 -3.88 -10.08
C ARG A 206 11.74 -3.14 -9.68
N ALA A 207 11.08 -2.54 -10.67
CA ALA A 207 9.84 -1.80 -10.44
C ALA A 207 8.68 -2.74 -10.11
N LEU A 208 8.65 -3.96 -10.68
CA LEU A 208 7.69 -4.99 -10.31
C LEU A 208 7.83 -5.38 -8.83
N LEU A 209 9.05 -5.67 -8.37
CA LEU A 209 9.31 -6.01 -6.98
C LEU A 209 8.92 -4.87 -6.03
N THR A 210 9.17 -3.61 -6.40
CA THR A 210 8.69 -2.46 -5.60
C THR A 210 7.17 -2.46 -5.48
N GLY A 211 6.47 -2.63 -6.61
CA GLY A 211 5.02 -2.62 -6.67
C GLY A 211 4.38 -3.74 -5.85
N ILE A 212 4.91 -4.95 -5.96
CA ILE A 212 4.46 -6.12 -5.20
C ILE A 212 4.66 -5.90 -3.70
N LEU A 213 5.86 -5.50 -3.28
CA LEU A 213 6.14 -5.31 -1.86
C LEU A 213 5.37 -4.12 -1.27
N LEU A 214 5.09 -3.07 -2.05
CA LEU A 214 4.23 -1.97 -1.63
C LEU A 214 2.78 -2.42 -1.43
N ALA A 215 2.26 -3.28 -2.33
CA ALA A 215 0.93 -3.87 -2.19
C ALA A 215 0.83 -4.76 -0.95
N VAL A 216 1.88 -5.56 -0.69
CA VAL A 216 2.01 -6.40 0.52
C VAL A 216 2.03 -5.54 1.79
N ALA A 217 2.86 -4.50 1.82
CA ALA A 217 2.94 -3.57 2.95
C ALA A 217 1.60 -2.87 3.21
N ARG A 218 0.86 -2.52 2.15
CA ARG A 218 -0.48 -1.93 2.28
C ARG A 218 -1.47 -2.93 2.87
N ALA A 219 -1.54 -4.15 2.33
CA ALA A 219 -2.48 -5.17 2.79
C ALA A 219 -2.23 -5.58 4.26
N LEU A 220 -0.96 -5.66 4.68
CA LEU A 220 -0.60 -5.94 6.08
C LEU A 220 -1.22 -4.93 7.06
N GLY A 221 -1.53 -3.71 6.64
CA GLY A 221 -2.16 -2.68 7.44
C GLY A 221 -3.68 -2.59 7.35
N GLU A 222 -4.33 -3.42 6.52
CA GLU A 222 -5.79 -3.36 6.31
C GLU A 222 -6.54 -4.21 7.34
N ALA A 223 -7.31 -3.55 8.21
CA ALA A 223 -8.14 -4.20 9.24
C ALA A 223 -9.58 -4.49 8.77
N ALA A 224 -10.17 -3.57 8.00
CA ALA A 224 -11.59 -3.59 7.63
C ALA A 224 -12.03 -4.90 6.94
N PRO A 225 -11.31 -5.46 5.96
CA PRO A 225 -11.73 -6.71 5.32
C PRO A 225 -11.68 -7.91 6.26
N MET A 226 -10.78 -7.91 7.24
CA MET A 226 -10.57 -9.02 8.15
C MET A 226 -11.73 -9.21 9.12
N LEU A 227 -12.46 -8.13 9.44
CA LEU A 227 -13.66 -8.17 10.27
C LEU A 227 -14.80 -9.01 9.68
N PHE A 228 -14.81 -9.21 8.36
CA PHE A 228 -15.84 -10.00 7.68
C PHE A 228 -15.32 -11.31 7.10
N THR A 229 -14.03 -11.65 7.28
CA THR A 229 -13.44 -12.79 6.56
C THR A 229 -12.65 -13.69 7.50
N ALA A 230 -11.45 -13.28 7.91
CA ALA A 230 -10.63 -14.06 8.83
C ALA A 230 -11.22 -14.07 10.26
N PHE A 231 -11.90 -12.98 10.66
CA PHE A 231 -12.56 -12.66 11.94
C PHE A 231 -11.70 -12.78 13.21
N GLY A 232 -10.70 -13.64 13.25
CA GLY A 232 -9.81 -13.82 14.40
C GLY A 232 -9.97 -15.17 15.09
N ASN A 233 -8.89 -15.60 15.74
CA ASN A 233 -8.83 -16.79 16.57
C ASN A 233 -7.80 -16.57 17.68
N PRO A 234 -8.17 -16.67 18.97
CA PRO A 234 -7.23 -16.47 20.08
C PRO A 234 -6.23 -17.63 20.24
N PHE A 235 -6.47 -18.78 19.61
CA PHE A 235 -5.61 -19.96 19.70
C PHE A 235 -4.58 -20.04 18.57
N TRP A 236 -3.62 -20.95 18.72
CA TRP A 236 -2.68 -21.27 17.66
C TRP A 236 -3.39 -22.01 16.53
N ASN A 237 -3.39 -21.42 15.34
CA ASN A 237 -3.96 -22.04 14.17
C ASN A 237 -3.13 -21.69 12.93
N LEU A 238 -2.61 -22.73 12.27
CA LEU A 238 -1.84 -22.62 11.04
C LEU A 238 -2.64 -23.02 9.80
N ASP A 239 -3.84 -23.58 10.01
CA ASP A 239 -4.70 -24.03 8.92
C ASP A 239 -5.49 -22.84 8.35
N PRO A 240 -5.24 -22.45 7.08
CA PRO A 240 -5.93 -21.32 6.45
C PRO A 240 -7.42 -21.57 6.23
N SER A 241 -7.90 -22.81 6.28
CA SER A 241 -9.33 -23.12 6.15
C SER A 241 -10.14 -22.71 7.39
N LYS A 242 -9.48 -22.42 8.51
CA LYS A 242 -10.08 -22.04 9.78
C LYS A 242 -9.87 -20.55 10.09
N PRO A 243 -10.61 -19.97 11.05
CA PRO A 243 -10.39 -18.59 11.47
C PRO A 243 -8.96 -18.36 11.96
N MET A 244 -8.39 -17.22 11.57
CA MET A 244 -7.01 -16.83 11.92
C MET A 244 -6.99 -15.38 12.37
N ALA A 245 -6.18 -15.08 13.37
CA ALA A 245 -5.96 -13.71 13.80
C ALA A 245 -5.01 -12.98 12.83
N THR A 246 -5.28 -11.69 12.61
CA THR A 246 -4.35 -10.77 11.96
C THR A 246 -4.04 -9.62 12.88
N VAL A 247 -2.84 -9.05 12.74
CA VAL A 247 -2.38 -7.93 13.59
C VAL A 247 -3.33 -6.73 13.54
N PRO A 248 -3.78 -6.24 12.36
CA PRO A 248 -4.70 -5.11 12.31
C PRO A 248 -6.06 -5.39 12.96
N HIS A 249 -6.57 -6.61 12.80
CA HIS A 249 -7.80 -7.02 13.45
C HIS A 249 -7.64 -7.06 14.98
N LEU A 250 -6.55 -7.64 15.48
CA LEU A 250 -6.25 -7.70 16.90
C LEU A 250 -6.10 -6.29 17.51
N ILE A 251 -5.40 -5.38 16.82
CA ILE A 251 -5.29 -3.97 17.24
C ILE A 251 -6.68 -3.36 17.38
N TYR A 252 -7.57 -3.56 16.42
CA TYR A 252 -8.94 -3.04 16.47
C TYR A 252 -9.74 -3.61 17.65
N THR A 253 -9.73 -4.94 17.85
CA THR A 253 -10.42 -5.59 18.97
C THR A 253 -9.90 -5.10 20.32
N TYR A 254 -8.59 -4.95 20.47
CA TYR A 254 -7.99 -4.52 21.73
C TYR A 254 -8.14 -3.02 21.99
N ALA A 255 -8.11 -2.19 20.94
CA ALA A 255 -8.32 -0.74 21.05
C ALA A 255 -9.78 -0.36 21.36
N THR A 256 -10.74 -1.22 21.02
CA THR A 256 -12.16 -0.99 21.29
C THR A 256 -12.65 -1.70 22.56
N GLY A 257 -11.82 -2.55 23.17
CA GLY A 257 -12.17 -3.24 24.40
C GLY A 257 -12.14 -2.33 25.63
N PRO A 258 -12.83 -2.70 26.71
CA PRO A 258 -12.91 -1.85 27.91
C PRO A 258 -11.68 -1.93 28.82
N TYR A 259 -10.69 -2.77 28.51
CA TYR A 259 -9.56 -3.09 29.39
C TYR A 259 -8.32 -2.26 29.09
N THR A 260 -7.71 -1.66 30.11
CA THR A 260 -6.48 -0.87 29.98
C THR A 260 -5.32 -1.70 29.43
N ASP A 261 -5.19 -2.95 29.88
CA ASP A 261 -4.13 -3.87 29.45
C ASP A 261 -4.24 -4.20 27.95
N TRP A 262 -5.47 -4.21 27.41
CA TRP A 262 -5.69 -4.40 25.97
C TRP A 262 -5.25 -3.17 25.18
N HIS A 263 -5.52 -1.96 25.69
CA HIS A 263 -5.02 -0.74 25.07
C HIS A 263 -3.50 -0.72 24.99
N ASP A 264 -2.80 -1.12 26.05
CA ASP A 264 -1.34 -1.18 26.06
C ASP A 264 -0.80 -2.23 25.06
N LYS A 265 -1.43 -3.41 24.99
CA LYS A 265 -1.13 -4.43 23.96
C LYS A 265 -1.43 -3.92 22.55
N ALA A 266 -2.50 -3.16 22.34
CA ALA A 266 -2.83 -2.58 21.04
C ALA A 266 -1.79 -1.55 20.58
N TRP A 267 -1.27 -0.73 21.50
CA TRP A 267 -0.16 0.19 21.23
C TRP A 267 1.11 -0.58 20.86
N ALA A 268 1.45 -1.62 21.61
CA ALA A 268 2.61 -2.47 21.33
C ALA A 268 2.48 -3.18 19.97
N ALA A 269 1.32 -3.78 19.68
CA ALA A 269 1.03 -4.43 18.40
C ALA A 269 1.09 -3.43 17.23
N SER A 270 0.58 -2.21 17.41
CA SER A 270 0.66 -1.13 16.41
C SER A 270 2.11 -0.74 16.13
N PHE A 271 2.96 -0.68 17.15
CA PHE A 271 4.39 -0.41 16.99
C PHE A 271 5.12 -1.55 16.27
N VAL A 272 4.83 -2.81 16.60
CA VAL A 272 5.39 -3.96 15.88
C VAL A 272 4.95 -3.94 14.41
N LEU A 273 3.67 -3.69 14.13
CA LEU A 273 3.16 -3.58 12.76
C LEU A 273 3.84 -2.44 11.99
N LEU A 274 4.02 -1.28 12.64
CA LEU A 274 4.74 -0.14 12.07
C LEU A 274 6.17 -0.52 11.70
N ILE A 275 6.91 -1.19 12.58
CA ILE A 275 8.28 -1.67 12.30
C ILE A 275 8.27 -2.65 11.12
N VAL A 276 7.37 -3.62 11.11
CA VAL A 276 7.29 -4.61 10.01
C VAL A 276 7.02 -3.94 8.68
N VAL A 277 6.05 -3.01 8.63
CA VAL A 277 5.72 -2.25 7.41
C VAL A 277 6.89 -1.35 6.99
N LEU A 278 7.55 -0.70 7.94
CA LEU A 278 8.71 0.16 7.68
C LEU A 278 9.88 -0.65 7.13
N ILE A 279 10.24 -1.77 7.77
CA ILE A 279 11.32 -2.66 7.31
C ILE A 279 10.99 -3.18 5.92
N THR A 280 9.78 -3.68 5.69
CA THR A 280 9.35 -4.16 4.37
C THR A 280 9.52 -3.05 3.33
N SER A 281 9.05 -1.83 3.64
CA SER A 281 9.17 -0.65 2.78
C SER A 281 10.61 -0.21 2.54
N MET A 282 11.47 -0.25 3.57
CA MET A 282 12.89 0.11 3.45
C MET A 282 13.67 -0.93 2.65
N LEU A 283 13.42 -2.22 2.87
CA LEU A 283 14.00 -3.31 2.09
C LEU A 283 13.63 -3.15 0.61
N THR A 284 12.38 -2.78 0.28
CA THR A 284 12.00 -2.47 -1.11
C THR A 284 12.91 -1.39 -1.69
N ARG A 285 13.19 -0.33 -0.93
CA ARG A 285 13.94 0.83 -1.43
C ARG A 285 15.45 0.55 -1.50
N ALA A 286 15.98 -0.18 -0.55
CA ALA A 286 17.40 -0.50 -0.43
C ALA A 286 17.84 -1.54 -1.47
N ALA A 287 17.10 -2.65 -1.60
CA ALA A 287 17.40 -3.72 -2.56
C ALA A 287 17.41 -3.23 -4.02
N LEU A 288 16.72 -2.11 -4.29
CA LEU A 288 16.59 -1.55 -5.63
C LEU A 288 17.58 -0.43 -5.94
N ARG A 289 18.13 0.24 -4.92
CA ARG A 289 19.21 1.23 -5.09
C ARG A 289 20.56 0.56 -5.39
N SER A 290 20.90 -0.51 -4.68
CA SER A 290 22.21 -1.18 -4.77
C SER A 290 22.57 -1.68 -6.17
N LYS A 291 21.60 -1.90 -7.06
CA LYS A 291 21.83 -2.45 -8.41
C LYS A 291 21.76 -1.38 -9.51
N ALA A 292 21.44 -0.13 -9.18
CA ALA A 292 21.47 0.99 -10.13
C ALA A 292 22.88 1.59 -10.27
N ASP A 293 23.79 1.22 -9.36
CA ASP A 293 25.19 1.65 -9.35
C ASP A 293 26.14 0.58 -9.96
N GLU A 294 25.60 -0.49 -10.54
CA GLU A 294 26.27 -1.51 -11.39
C GLU A 294 25.67 -1.49 -12.80
#